data_AF-A0AAF0V731-F1
#
_entry.id   AF-A0AAF0V731-F1
#
_cell.length_a   1.000
_cell.length_b   1.000
_cell.length_c   1.000
_cell.angle_alpha   90.00
_cell.angle_beta   90.00
_cell.angle_gamma   90.00
#
_symmetry.space_group_name_H-M   'P 1'
#
loop_
_entity.id
_entity.type
_entity.pdbx_description
1 polymer ?
#
loop_
_entity_poly.entity_id
_entity_poly.type
_entity_poly.pdbx_seq_one_letter_code
_entity_poly.pdbx_strand_id
1 'polypeptide(L)'
;NGKVIAYPSRQLKVHEKNYPTHDFALATVVFALKIGMHYLYRVHVDVFTDHKNLQYVFSQNDLNLFQRRWLELLKDYDMSVLLSPRQGQCGSGCS
;
A
#
# COMPACT_ATOMS: atom_id res chain seq x y z
N ASN A 1 20.70 -1.53 -7.02
CA ASN A 1 20.58 -3.01 -7.04
C ASN A 1 19.24 -3.45 -6.48
N GLY A 2 18.17 -3.34 -7.28
CA GLY A 2 16.83 -3.77 -6.87
C GLY A 2 16.67 -5.26 -7.14
N LYS A 3 16.95 -6.10 -6.15
CA LYS A 3 16.65 -7.54 -6.22
C LYS A 3 15.24 -7.75 -5.68
N VAL A 4 14.33 -8.18 -6.55
CA VAL A 4 12.96 -8.49 -6.13
C VAL A 4 12.97 -9.76 -5.26
N ILE A 5 12.40 -9.66 -4.06
CA ILE A 5 12.38 -10.75 -3.08
C ILE A 5 11.17 -11.66 -3.30
N ALA A 6 9.99 -11.09 -3.55
CA ALA A 6 8.77 -11.83 -3.82
C ALA A 6 7.71 -10.95 -4.50
N TYR A 7 6.82 -11.60 -5.26
CA TYR A 7 5.60 -10.98 -5.81
C TYR A 7 4.36 -11.61 -5.13
N PRO A 8 3.87 -11.03 -4.04
CA PRO A 8 2.66 -11.52 -3.38
C PRO A 8 1.41 -11.13 -4.18
N SER A 9 0.59 -12.11 -4.56
CA SER A 9 -0.75 -11.89 -5.11
C SER A 9 -1.77 -12.81 -4.45
N ARG A 10 -3.04 -12.39 -4.39
CA ARG A 10 -4.15 -13.23 -3.92
C ARG A 10 -5.44 -12.87 -4.60
N GLN A 11 -6.36 -13.83 -4.61
CA GLN A 11 -7.74 -13.57 -5.01
C GLN A 11 -8.51 -12.87 -3.89
N LEU A 12 -9.46 -12.04 -4.29
CA LEU A 12 -10.37 -11.33 -3.39
C LEU A 12 -11.43 -12.27 -2.85
N LYS A 13 -11.60 -12.27 -1.53
CA LYS A 13 -12.71 -12.98 -0.91
C LYS A 13 -14.02 -12.28 -1.26
N VAL A 14 -15.12 -13.03 -1.28
CA VAL A 14 -16.45 -12.52 -1.67
C VAL A 14 -16.85 -11.29 -0.86
N HIS A 15 -16.52 -11.24 0.44
CA HIS A 15 -16.80 -10.07 1.30
C HIS A 15 -15.90 -8.85 1.01
N GLU A 16 -14.68 -9.07 0.50
CA GLU A 16 -13.74 -7.99 0.15
C GLU A 16 -14.13 -7.31 -1.17
N LYS A 17 -14.92 -7.99 -2.03
CA LYS A 17 -15.42 -7.42 -3.29
C LYS A 17 -16.38 -6.25 -3.08
N ASN A 18 -17.05 -6.20 -1.94
CA ASN A 18 -17.99 -5.14 -1.59
C ASN A 18 -17.31 -3.98 -0.86
N TYR A 19 -16.00 -4.04 -0.65
CA TYR A 19 -15.28 -2.95 0.01
C TYR A 19 -15.23 -1.72 -0.89
N PRO A 20 -15.42 -0.52 -0.30
CA PRO A 20 -15.08 0.72 -0.97
C PRO A 20 -13.62 0.70 -1.45
N THR A 21 -13.32 1.42 -2.54
CA THR A 21 -11.98 1.46 -3.14
C THR A 21 -10.87 1.86 -2.16
N HIS A 22 -11.18 2.65 -1.14
CA HIS A 22 -10.22 3.04 -0.10
C HIS A 22 -9.87 1.89 0.86
N ASP A 23 -10.88 1.13 1.31
CA ASP A 23 -10.69 -0.06 2.16
C ASP A 23 -9.95 -1.16 1.42
N PHE A 24 -10.22 -1.28 0.12
CA PHE A 24 -9.56 -2.21 -0.76
C PHE A 24 -8.04 -1.94 -0.89
N ALA A 25 -7.68 -0.67 -1.11
CA ALA A 25 -6.29 -0.26 -1.19
C ALA A 25 -5.55 -0.53 0.13
N LEU A 26 -6.18 -0.20 1.26
CA LEU A 26 -5.62 -0.47 2.59
C LEU A 26 -5.44 -1.99 2.84
N ALA A 27 -6.44 -2.80 2.47
CA ALA A 27 -6.38 -4.26 2.60
C ALA A 27 -5.21 -4.87 1.81
N THR A 28 -4.93 -4.31 0.63
CA THR A 28 -3.83 -4.76 -0.23
C THR A 28 -2.47 -4.51 0.44
N VAL A 29 -2.28 -3.33 1.04
CA VAL A 29 -1.04 -2.98 1.76
C VAL A 29 -0.86 -3.83 3.01
N VAL A 30 -1.91 -3.96 3.82
CA VAL A 30 -1.89 -4.81 5.03
C VAL A 30 -1.58 -6.26 4.66
N PHE A 31 -2.12 -6.77 3.55
CA PHE A 31 -1.82 -8.11 3.07
C PHE A 31 -0.36 -8.27 2.65
N ALA A 32 0.18 -7.33 1.88
CA ALA A 32 1.58 -7.33 1.48
C ALA A 32 2.51 -7.30 2.70
N LEU A 33 2.20 -6.48 3.70
CA LEU A 33 2.97 -6.39 4.94
C LEU A 33 2.86 -7.66 5.79
N LYS A 34 1.69 -8.31 5.86
CA LYS A 34 1.57 -9.60 6.55
C LYS A 34 2.45 -10.69 5.93
N ILE A 35 2.59 -10.71 4.61
CA ILE A 35 3.51 -11.63 3.92
C ILE A 35 4.97 -11.22 4.17
N GLY A 36 5.24 -9.92 4.14
CA GLY A 36 6.56 -9.34 4.39
C GLY A 36 6.96 -9.29 5.87
N MET A 37 6.08 -9.60 6.82
CA MET A 37 6.31 -9.31 8.25
C MET A 37 7.62 -9.91 8.77
N HIS A 38 7.95 -11.13 8.35
CA HIS A 38 9.20 -11.79 8.73
C HIS A 38 10.44 -11.18 8.05
N TYR A 39 10.28 -10.55 6.89
CA TYR A 39 11.37 -9.91 6.14
C TYR A 39 11.56 -8.43 6.51
N LEU A 40 10.51 -7.76 7.01
CA LEU A 40 10.43 -6.30 7.14
C LEU A 40 10.58 -5.80 8.58
N TYR A 41 10.64 -6.67 9.60
CA TYR A 41 10.61 -6.30 11.03
C TYR A 41 11.77 -5.39 11.51
N ARG A 42 12.77 -5.08 10.68
CA ARG A 42 13.90 -4.18 11.01
C ARG A 42 14.40 -3.37 9.83
N VAL A 43 13.59 -3.23 8.78
CA VAL A 43 14.01 -2.61 7.52
C VAL A 43 13.01 -1.52 7.17
N HIS A 44 13.52 -0.33 6.84
CA HIS A 44 12.69 0.74 6.32
C HIS A 44 12.08 0.34 4.96
N VAL A 45 10.77 0.47 4.83
CA VAL A 45 10.05 0.05 3.61
C VAL A 45 9.39 1.24 2.93
N ASP A 46 9.83 1.52 1.70
CA ASP A 46 9.13 2.45 0.82
C ASP A 46 8.03 1.72 0.05
N VAL A 47 6.78 2.01 0.39
CA VAL A 47 5.60 1.51 -0.32
C VAL A 47 5.24 2.48 -1.42
N PHE A 48 5.51 2.07 -2.66
CA PHE A 48 5.14 2.79 -3.87
C PHE A 48 3.72 2.42 -4.29
N THR A 49 2.84 3.42 -4.37
CA THR A 49 1.44 3.25 -4.79
C THR A 49 1.10 4.24 -5.90
N ASP A 50 0.33 3.82 -6.90
CA ASP A 50 -0.25 4.70 -7.91
C ASP A 50 -1.59 5.32 -7.44
N HIS A 51 -2.12 4.81 -6.33
CA HIS A 51 -3.42 5.20 -5.79
C HIS A 51 -3.28 6.30 -4.73
N LYS A 52 -3.66 7.52 -5.12
CA LYS A 52 -3.72 8.69 -4.20
C LYS A 52 -4.54 8.45 -2.93
N ASN A 53 -5.57 7.61 -3.01
CA ASN A 53 -6.45 7.27 -1.87
C ASN A 53 -5.68 6.69 -0.69
N LEU A 54 -4.59 5.97 -0.95
CA LEU A 54 -3.80 5.39 0.13
C LEU A 54 -3.15 6.48 0.97
N GLN A 55 -2.63 7.56 0.35
CA GLN A 55 -2.05 8.70 1.04
C GLN A 55 -3.07 9.39 1.96
N TYR A 56 -4.33 9.48 1.52
CA TYR A 56 -5.41 10.06 2.32
C TYR A 56 -5.76 9.21 3.54
N VAL A 57 -5.76 7.88 3.44
CA VAL A 57 -6.06 6.99 4.57
C VAL A 57 -5.05 7.14 5.72
N PHE A 58 -3.78 7.40 5.43
CA PHE A 58 -2.77 7.68 6.46
C PHE A 58 -2.92 9.07 7.12
N SER A 59 -3.60 10.00 6.46
CA SER A 59 -3.75 11.39 6.90
C SER A 59 -5.12 11.69 7.49
N GLN A 60 -6.11 10.81 7.31
CA GLN A 60 -7.48 10.99 7.81
C GLN A 60 -7.61 10.61 9.28
N ASN A 61 -8.34 11.44 10.05
CA ASN A 61 -8.62 11.20 11.47
C ASN A 61 -9.93 10.42 11.72
N ASP A 62 -10.90 10.49 10.79
CA ASP A 62 -12.19 9.81 10.90
C ASP A 62 -12.19 8.47 10.17
N LEU A 63 -11.60 7.48 10.83
CA LEU A 63 -11.47 6.13 10.33
C LEU A 63 -12.41 5.19 11.08
N ASN A 64 -13.01 4.24 10.36
CA ASN A 64 -13.80 3.16 10.94
C ASN A 64 -12.91 2.31 11.88
N LEU A 65 -13.51 1.65 12.88
CA LEU A 65 -12.79 0.85 13.89
C LEU A 65 -11.82 -0.18 13.26
N PHE A 66 -12.21 -0.73 12.12
CA PHE A 66 -11.40 -1.68 11.36
C PHE A 66 -10.15 -1.04 10.74
N GLN A 67 -10.31 0.13 10.11
CA GLN A 67 -9.20 0.90 9.53
C GLN A 67 -8.23 1.35 10.63
N ARG A 68 -8.73 1.73 11.82
CA ARG A 68 -7.89 2.09 12.97
C ARG A 68 -6.98 0.95 13.41
N ARG A 69 -7.52 -0.26 13.58
CA ARG A 69 -6.71 -1.46 13.93
C ARG A 69 -5.65 -1.77 12.89
N TRP A 70 -5.97 -1.57 11.60
CA TRP A 70 -5.01 -1.76 10.53
C TRP A 70 -3.94 -0.67 10.53
N LEU A 71 -4.29 0.58 10.81
CA LEU A 71 -3.33 1.67 10.93
C LEU A 71 -2.43 1.55 12.15
N GLU A 72 -2.94 1.05 13.28
CA GLU A 72 -2.09 0.69 14.43
C GLU A 72 -1.04 -0.33 14.02
N LEU A 73 -1.45 -1.41 13.33
CA LEU A 73 -0.50 -2.39 12.79
C LEU A 73 0.51 -1.73 11.85
N LEU A 74 0.10 -0.80 10.99
CA LEU A 74 0.99 -0.12 10.05
C LEU A 74 1.99 0.81 10.74
N LYS A 75 1.58 1.47 11.83
CA LYS A 75 2.44 2.36 12.64
C LYS A 75 3.55 1.62 13.37
N ASP A 76 3.37 0.33 13.65
CA ASP A 76 4.40 -0.51 14.25
C ASP A 76 5.57 -0.82 13.27
N TYR A 77 5.37 -0.58 11.97
CA TYR A 77 6.42 -0.74 10.96
C TYR A 77 7.03 0.60 10.57
N ASP A 78 8.35 0.61 10.37
CA ASP A 78 9.07 1.75 9.80
C ASP A 78 8.87 1.76 8.27
N MET A 79 7.79 2.42 7.81
CA MET A 79 7.41 2.46 6.41
C MET A 79 7.00 3.87 5.94
N SER A 80 7.35 4.20 4.70
CA SER A 80 6.98 5.44 4.02
C SER A 80 6.08 5.12 2.84
N VAL A 81 4.96 5.84 2.69
CA VAL A 81 4.06 5.69 1.55
C VAL A 81 4.34 6.78 0.53
N LEU A 82 4.89 6.39 -0.61
CA LEU A 82 5.27 7.29 -1.70
C LEU A 82 4.32 7.08 -2.87
N LEU A 83 3.87 8.20 -3.46
CA LEU A 83 3.17 8.13 -4.72
C LEU A 83 4.19 7.78 -5.81
N SER A 84 3.95 6.69 -6.54
CA SER A 84 4.76 6.36 -7.71
C SER A 84 4.67 7.52 -8.70
N PRO A 85 5.79 8.11 -9.15
CA PRO A 85 5.75 9.04 -10.25
C PRO A 85 5.14 8.29 -11.44
N ARG A 86 3.96 8.72 -11.91
CA ARG A 86 3.33 8.14 -13.09
C ARG A 86 4.39 8.09 -14.19
N GLN A 87 4.63 6.91 -14.76
CA GLN A 87 5.32 6.82 -16.05
C GLN A 87 4.41 7.50 -17.07
N GLY A 88 4.65 8.79 -17.26
CA GLY A 88 3.81 9.72 -17.99
C GLY A 88 4.60 10.97 -18.36
N GLN A 89 5.85 10.78 -18.78
CA GLN A 89 6.55 11.71 -19.66
C GLN A 89 7.14 10.86 -20.78
N CYS A 90 6.28 10.48 -21.73
CA CYS A 90 6.73 10.33 -23.09
C CYS A 90 7.10 11.75 -23.53
N GLY A 91 8.39 12.06 -23.57
CA GLY A 91 8.87 13.32 -24.12
C GLY A 91 8.51 13.36 -25.59
N SER A 92 7.41 14.04 -25.92
CA SER A 92 7.11 14.49 -27.28
C SER A 92 8.15 15.54 -27.65
N GLY A 93 9.29 15.05 -28.12
CA GLY A 93 10.41 15.79 -28.69
C GLY A 93 11.07 14.95 -29.79
N CYS A 94 10.25 14.31 -30.62
CA CYS A 94 10.65 13.77 -31.91
C CYS A 94 9.77 14.40 -32.98
N SER A 95 10.20 15.55 -33.46
CA SER A 95 9.95 16.09 -34.81
C SER A 95 11.14 16.96 -35.17
#